data_AF-A0A7C1TKC7-F1
#
_entry.id   AF-A0A7C1TKC7-F1
#
_cell.length_a   1.000
_cell.length_b   1.000
_cell.length_c   1.000
_cell.angle_alpha   90.00
_cell.angle_beta   90.00
_cell.angle_gamma   90.00
#
_symmetry.space_group_name_H-M   'P 1'
#
loop_
_entity.id
_entity.type
_entity.pdbx_description
1 polymer ?
#
loop_
_entity_poly.entity_id
_entity_poly.type
_entity_poly.pdbx_seq_one_letter_code
_entity_poly.pdbx_strand_id
1 'polypeptide(L)'
;MITPGRVVSYINIVLFPLYWIAAQFILPESAQFFTSFDEELPWLTQVVMESAGYWWVLIFVPLLERFLSGWGRQVPRLVRGVVTAINYLLGLLAIIFVPLVILALYLPIFEMGRVVAQ
;
A
#
# COMPACT_ATOMS: atom_id res chain seq x y z
N MET A 1 -17.94 -7.61 22.21
CA MET A 1 -18.07 -7.86 20.75
C MET A 1 -17.19 -6.87 19.99
N ILE A 2 -16.25 -7.38 19.19
CA ILE A 2 -15.44 -6.56 18.29
C ILE A 2 -16.28 -6.32 17.03
N THR A 3 -16.54 -5.06 16.67
CA THR A 3 -17.25 -4.75 15.41
C THR A 3 -16.33 -4.96 14.21
N PRO A 4 -16.85 -5.38 13.04
CA PRO A 4 -16.03 -5.63 11.85
C PRO A 4 -15.16 -4.43 11.44
N GLY A 5 -15.65 -3.20 11.62
CA GLY A 5 -14.87 -1.98 11.34
C GLY A 5 -13.63 -1.83 12.22
N ARG A 6 -13.70 -2.28 13.48
CA ARG A 6 -12.54 -2.27 14.37
C ARG A 6 -11.47 -3.25 13.91
N VAL A 7 -11.87 -4.42 13.41
CA VAL A 7 -10.93 -5.43 12.90
C VAL A 7 -10.15 -4.87 11.72
N VAL A 8 -10.84 -4.28 10.74
CA VAL A 8 -10.20 -3.67 9.57
C VAL A 8 -9.27 -2.53 9.95
N SER A 9 -9.68 -1.67 10.89
CA SER A 9 -8.82 -0.61 11.41
C SER A 9 -7.53 -1.15 12.02
N TYR A 10 -7.60 -2.19 12.86
CA TYR A 10 -6.40 -2.81 13.44
C TYR A 10 -5.51 -3.47 12.40
N ILE A 11 -6.10 -4.16 11.41
CA ILE A 11 -5.35 -4.74 10.29
C ILE A 11 -4.60 -3.62 9.56
N ASN A 12 -5.28 -2.55 9.17
CA ASN A 12 -4.68 -1.44 8.42
C ASN A 12 -3.59 -0.70 9.21
N ILE A 13 -3.72 -0.57 10.54
CA ILE A 13 -2.68 0.02 11.41
C ILE A 13 -1.38 -0.77 11.34
N VAL A 14 -1.44 -2.09 11.16
CA VAL A 14 -0.26 -2.95 11.04
C VAL A 14 0.22 -3.05 9.59
N LEU A 15 -0.73 -3.14 8.67
CA LEU A 15 -0.49 -3.40 7.25
C LEU A 15 0.15 -2.22 6.53
N PHE A 16 -0.31 -0.98 6.77
CA PHE A 16 0.25 0.20 6.09
C PHE A 16 1.71 0.50 6.46
N PRO A 17 2.13 0.47 7.75
CA PRO A 17 3.54 0.59 8.08
C PRO A 17 4.38 -0.54 7.47
N LEU A 18 3.85 -1.77 7.48
CA LEU A 18 4.55 -2.91 6.88
C LEU A 18 4.79 -2.70 5.38
N TYR A 19 3.78 -2.21 4.64
CA TYR A 19 3.93 -1.89 3.22
C TYR A 19 4.88 -0.74 2.97
N TRP A 20 4.81 0.31 3.77
CA TRP A 20 5.74 1.42 3.65
C TRP A 20 7.18 0.96 3.87
N ILE A 21 7.43 0.18 4.93
CA ILE A 21 8.76 -0.41 5.21
C ILE A 21 9.19 -1.32 4.06
N ALA A 22 8.34 -2.25 3.63
CA ALA A 22 8.66 -3.16 2.53
C ALA A 22 9.02 -2.39 1.25
N ALA A 23 8.29 -1.33 0.91
CA ALA A 23 8.57 -0.51 -0.25
C ALA A 23 9.97 0.16 -0.19
N GLN A 24 10.43 0.57 0.99
CA GLN A 24 11.78 1.15 1.16
C GLN A 24 12.90 0.16 0.83
N PHE A 25 12.70 -1.14 1.04
CA PHE A 25 13.70 -2.17 0.73
C PHE A 25 13.53 -2.75 -0.66
N ILE A 26 12.29 -3.02 -1.07
CA ILE A 26 12.01 -3.71 -2.32
C ILE A 26 12.30 -2.79 -3.51
N LEU A 27 11.87 -1.53 -3.47
CA LEU A 27 11.95 -0.65 -4.64
C LEU A 27 13.40 -0.31 -5.06
N PRO A 28 14.35 -0.02 -4.14
CA PRO A 28 15.74 0.19 -4.53
C PRO A 28 16.39 -1.05 -5.14
N GLU A 29 16.15 -2.24 -4.56
CA GLU A 29 16.66 -3.52 -5.08
C GLU A 29 16.12 -3.79 -6.48
N SER A 30 14.84 -3.49 -6.68
CA SER A 30 14.19 -3.58 -7.99
C SER A 30 14.90 -2.68 -9.00
N ALA A 31 15.11 -1.40 -8.65
CA ALA A 31 15.80 -0.46 -9.53
C ALA A 31 17.23 -0.88 -9.87
N GLN A 32 18.00 -1.35 -8.89
CA GLN A 32 19.36 -1.86 -9.12
C GLN A 32 19.36 -3.06 -10.07
N PHE A 33 18.41 -3.98 -9.87
CA PHE A 33 18.21 -5.12 -10.77
C PHE A 33 17.94 -4.65 -12.21
N PHE A 34 17.02 -3.71 -12.44
CA PHE A 34 16.77 -3.15 -13.78
C PHE A 34 18.01 -2.52 -14.41
N THR A 35 18.72 -1.68 -13.66
CA THR A 35 19.93 -1.03 -14.18
C THR A 35 21.05 -2.01 -14.53
N SER A 36 21.06 -3.21 -13.93
CA SER A 36 22.04 -4.25 -14.25
C SER A 36 21.83 -4.90 -15.62
N PHE A 37 20.62 -4.79 -16.19
CA PHE A 37 20.28 -5.26 -17.53
C PHE A 37 20.32 -4.14 -18.58
N ASP A 38 20.79 -2.95 -18.21
CA ASP A 38 20.82 -1.77 -19.08
C ASP A 38 19.42 -1.36 -19.58
N GLU A 39 18.37 -1.71 -18.82
CA GLU A 39 16.98 -1.39 -19.12
C GLU A 39 16.42 -0.28 -18.21
N GLU A 40 15.50 0.51 -18.78
CA GLU A 40 14.76 1.52 -18.03
C GLU A 40 13.68 0.87 -17.14
N LEU A 41 13.44 1.48 -15.98
CA LEU A 41 12.38 1.07 -15.07
C LEU A 41 11.00 1.16 -15.77
N PRO A 42 10.12 0.15 -15.64
CA PRO A 42 8.76 0.25 -16.14
C PRO A 42 8.03 1.45 -15.53
N TRP A 43 7.20 2.13 -16.34
CA TRP A 43 6.46 3.33 -15.90
C TRP A 43 5.68 3.11 -14.60
N LEU A 44 5.11 1.92 -14.42
CA LEU A 44 4.35 1.57 -13.22
C LEU A 44 5.26 1.53 -11.98
N THR A 45 6.47 0.99 -12.12
CA THR A 45 7.47 0.96 -11.04
C THR A 45 7.94 2.37 -10.71
N GLN A 46 8.12 3.24 -11.71
CA GLN A 46 8.46 4.65 -11.49
C GLN A 46 7.36 5.37 -10.68
N VAL A 47 6.09 5.21 -11.05
CA VAL A 47 4.95 5.79 -10.31
C VAL A 47 4.87 5.26 -8.88
N VAL A 48 5.13 3.96 -8.67
CA VAL A 48 5.18 3.36 -7.34
C VAL A 48 6.34 3.94 -6.53
N MET A 49 7.53 4.12 -7.11
CA MET A 49 8.69 4.73 -6.45
C MET A 49 8.45 6.17 -6.03
N GLU A 50 7.88 6.99 -6.92
CA GLU A 50 7.56 8.39 -6.64
C GLU A 50 6.50 8.52 -5.53
N SER A 51 5.52 7.61 -5.52
CA SER A 51 4.42 7.66 -4.54
C SER A 51 4.75 6.99 -3.20
N ALA A 52 5.66 6.01 -3.17
CA ALA A 52 6.00 5.21 -1.98
C ALA A 52 6.48 6.07 -0.80
N GLY A 53 7.18 7.17 -1.08
CA GLY A 53 7.62 8.14 -0.07
C GLY A 53 6.47 8.76 0.75
N TYR A 54 5.24 8.75 0.22
CA TYR A 54 4.06 9.33 0.86
C TYR A 54 3.13 8.29 1.51
N TRP A 55 3.38 6.99 1.34
CA TRP A 55 2.45 5.95 1.82
C TRP A 55 2.35 5.88 3.34
N TRP A 56 3.35 6.38 4.08
CA TRP A 56 3.27 6.49 5.53
C TRP A 56 2.06 7.35 5.99
N VAL A 57 1.59 8.28 5.15
CA VAL A 57 0.40 9.11 5.44
C VAL A 57 -0.87 8.25 5.59
N LEU A 58 -0.92 7.08 4.95
CA LEU A 58 -2.07 6.16 5.03
C LEU A 58 -2.28 5.62 6.45
N ILE A 59 -1.23 5.60 7.30
CA ILE A 59 -1.29 5.17 8.70
C ILE A 59 -2.21 6.09 9.53
N PHE A 60 -2.32 7.37 9.16
CA PHE A 60 -3.16 8.31 9.90
C PHE A 60 -4.65 8.04 9.74
N VAL A 61 -5.08 7.40 8.66
CA VAL A 61 -6.51 7.15 8.42
C VAL A 61 -7.12 6.21 9.47
N PRO A 62 -6.58 5.00 9.71
CA PRO A 62 -7.12 4.15 10.75
C PRO A 62 -6.85 4.73 12.15
N LEU A 63 -5.73 5.44 12.37
CA LEU A 63 -5.49 6.12 13.66
C LEU A 63 -6.54 7.20 13.94
N LEU A 64 -6.90 8.00 12.94
CA LEU A 64 -7.94 9.02 13.02
C LEU A 64 -9.29 8.36 13.30
N GLU A 65 -9.62 7.26 12.64
CA GLU A 65 -10.83 6.49 12.93
C GLU A 65 -10.89 6.07 14.41
N ARG A 66 -9.77 5.57 14.97
CA ARG A 66 -9.67 5.17 16.37
C ARG A 66 -9.83 6.35 17.31
N PHE A 67 -9.17 7.47 17.00
CA PHE A 67 -9.27 8.69 17.76
C PHE A 67 -10.71 9.23 17.80
N LEU A 68 -11.35 9.37 16.63
CA LEU A 68 -12.73 9.83 16.50
C LEU A 68 -13.74 8.88 17.16
N SER A 69 -13.46 7.57 17.13
CA SER A 69 -14.28 6.56 17.82
C SER A 69 -14.17 6.67 19.34
N GLY A 70 -13.01 7.04 19.87
CA GLY A 70 -12.78 7.26 21.30
C GLY A 70 -13.49 8.50 21.85
N TRP A 71 -13.70 9.52 21.02
CA TRP A 71 -14.34 10.79 21.40
C TRP A 71 -15.87 10.75 21.51
N GLY A 72 -16.49 9.57 21.38
CA GLY A 72 -17.81 9.24 21.91
C GLY A 72 -18.99 10.05 21.33
N ARG A 73 -19.17 11.30 21.79
CA ARG A 73 -20.35 12.15 21.52
C ARG A 73 -20.07 13.44 20.75
N GLN A 74 -18.83 13.89 20.65
CA GLN A 74 -18.52 15.18 19.99
C GLN A 74 -18.46 15.09 18.46
N VAL A 75 -18.16 13.90 17.90
CA VAL A 75 -17.99 13.75 16.45
C VAL A 75 -19.32 13.39 15.78
N PRO A 76 -19.76 14.10 14.73
CA PRO A 76 -20.97 13.76 13.98
C PRO A 76 -20.95 12.32 13.44
N ARG A 77 -22.12 11.66 13.39
CA ARG A 77 -22.24 10.29 12.86
C ARG A 77 -21.77 10.19 11.40
N LEU A 78 -22.06 11.22 10.60
CA LEU A 78 -21.66 11.28 9.19
C LEU A 78 -20.13 11.27 9.03
N VAL A 79 -19.41 12.06 9.84
CA VAL A 79 -17.94 12.11 9.81
C VAL A 79 -17.34 10.74 10.16
N ARG A 80 -17.85 10.07 11.20
CA ARG A 80 -17.40 8.72 11.55
C ARG A 80 -17.67 7.71 10.44
N GLY A 81 -18.85 7.78 9.82
CA GLY A 81 -19.22 6.91 8.69
C GLY A 81 -18.29 7.09 7.50
N VAL A 82 -17.97 8.33 7.13
CA VAL A 82 -17.05 8.66 6.03
C VAL A 82 -15.65 8.14 6.32
N VAL A 83 -15.10 8.39 7.51
CA VAL A 83 -13.75 7.94 7.88
C VAL A 83 -13.67 6.41 7.89
N THR A 84 -14.67 5.72 8.44
CA THR A 84 -14.75 4.26 8.38
C THR A 84 -14.83 3.77 6.94
N ALA A 85 -15.67 4.36 6.09
CA ALA A 85 -15.77 3.97 4.67
C ALA A 85 -14.45 4.17 3.90
N ILE A 86 -13.74 5.28 4.13
CA ILE A 86 -12.41 5.52 3.56
C ILE A 86 -11.43 4.45 4.04
N ASN A 87 -11.44 4.12 5.34
CA ASN A 87 -10.56 3.08 5.88
C ASN A 87 -10.82 1.70 5.24
N TYR A 88 -12.10 1.34 5.03
CA TYR A 88 -12.46 0.12 4.31
C TYR A 88 -11.98 0.14 2.86
N LEU A 89 -12.18 1.25 2.15
CA LEU A 89 -11.72 1.42 0.77
C LEU A 89 -10.20 1.29 0.67
N LEU A 90 -9.46 1.95 1.55
CA LEU A 90 -8.01 1.88 1.58
C LEU A 90 -7.52 0.46 1.91
N GLY A 91 -8.15 -0.23 2.87
CA GLY A 91 -7.83 -1.63 3.17
C GLY A 91 -8.05 -2.55 1.98
N LEU A 92 -9.16 -2.37 1.25
CA LEU A 92 -9.44 -3.12 0.02
C LEU A 92 -8.40 -2.82 -1.07
N LEU A 93 -8.07 -1.54 -1.28
CA LEU A 93 -7.04 -1.15 -2.23
C LEU A 93 -5.70 -1.76 -1.86
N ALA A 94 -5.32 -1.77 -0.58
CA ALA A 94 -4.09 -2.38 -0.10
C ALA A 94 -3.97 -3.87 -0.46
N ILE A 95 -5.07 -4.62 -0.33
CA ILE A 95 -5.13 -6.05 -0.70
C ILE A 95 -4.89 -6.25 -2.20
N ILE A 96 -5.38 -5.33 -3.04
CA ILE A 96 -5.17 -5.36 -4.50
C ILE A 96 -3.77 -4.86 -4.86
N PHE A 97 -3.28 -3.86 -4.15
CA PHE A 97 -2.03 -3.17 -4.44
C PHE A 97 -0.82 -4.08 -4.26
N VAL A 98 -0.81 -4.97 -3.26
CA VAL A 98 0.30 -5.90 -3.05
C VAL A 98 0.51 -6.86 -4.22
N PRO A 99 -0.50 -7.62 -4.68
CA PRO A 99 -0.38 -8.42 -5.90
C PRO A 99 0.09 -7.58 -7.09
N LEU A 100 -0.40 -6.34 -7.21
CA LEU A 100 -0.08 -5.47 -8.33
C LEU A 100 1.39 -5.01 -8.30
N VAL A 101 1.91 -4.65 -7.12
CA VAL A 101 3.33 -4.35 -6.92
C VAL A 101 4.17 -5.59 -7.20
N ILE A 102 3.79 -6.76 -6.67
CA ILE A 102 4.51 -8.01 -6.96
C ILE A 102 4.52 -8.27 -8.47
N LEU A 103 3.38 -8.16 -9.15
CA LEU A 103 3.31 -8.32 -10.60
C LEU A 103 4.18 -7.29 -11.34
N ALA A 104 4.19 -6.03 -10.91
CA ALA A 104 5.04 -5.00 -11.51
C ALA A 104 6.54 -5.33 -11.39
N LEU A 105 6.93 -5.99 -10.30
CA LEU A 105 8.30 -6.45 -10.06
C LEU A 105 8.66 -7.73 -10.81
N TYR A 106 7.70 -8.64 -10.98
CA TYR A 106 7.91 -9.93 -11.63
C TYR A 106 7.76 -9.88 -13.16
N LEU A 107 6.90 -8.99 -13.69
CA LEU A 107 6.63 -8.85 -15.12
C LEU A 107 7.93 -8.80 -15.94
N PRO A 108 8.96 -8.02 -15.53
CA PRO A 108 10.13 -7.86 -16.38
C PRO A 108 11.12 -9.03 -16.29
N ILE A 109 11.10 -9.82 -15.20
CA ILE A 109 11.83 -11.10 -15.14
C ILE A 109 11.34 -12.04 -16.25
N PHE A 110 10.02 -12.02 -16.54
CA PHE A 110 9.47 -12.81 -17.64
C PHE A 110 9.88 -12.27 -19.02
N GLU A 111 10.05 -10.96 -19.16
CA GLU A 111 10.51 -10.35 -20.42
C GLU A 111 11.99 -10.68 -20.70
N MET A 112 12.86 -10.64 -19.69
CA MET A 112 14.26 -11.05 -19.82
C MET A 112 14.42 -12.54 -20.09
N GLY A 113 13.64 -13.39 -19.42
CA GLY A 113 13.65 -14.84 -19.66
C GLY A 113 13.30 -15.22 -21.10
N ARG A 114 12.48 -14.40 -21.78
CA ARG A 114 12.15 -14.58 -23.19
C ARG A 114 13.33 -14.30 -24.13
N VAL A 115 14.24 -13.39 -23.76
CA VAL A 115 15.44 -13.06 -24.55
C VAL A 115 16.49 -14.17 -24.46
N VAL A 116 16.66 -14.78 -23.28
CA VAL A 116 17.63 -15.87 -23.06
C VAL A 116 17.17 -17.21 -23.63
N ALA A 117 15.87 -17.39 -23.83
CA ALA A 117 15.29 -18.62 -24.39
C ALA A 117 15.33 -18.69 -25.93
N GLN A 118 15.81 -17.64 -26.61
CA GLN A 118 16.07 -17.60 -28.06
C GLN A 118 17.55 -17.83 -28.35
#